data_AF-A0A9P1NTS4-F1
#
_entry.id   AF-A0A9P1NTS4-F1
#
_cell.length_a   1.000
_cell.length_b   1.000
_cell.length_c   1.000
_cell.angle_alpha   90.00
_cell.angle_beta   90.00
_cell.angle_gamma   90.00
#
_symmetry.space_group_name_H-M   'P 1'
#
loop_
_entity.id
_entity.type
_entity.pdbx_description
1 polymer ?
#
loop_
_entity_poly.entity_id
_entity_poly.type
_entity_poly.pdbx_seq_one_letter_code
_entity_poly.pdbx_strand_id
1 'polypeptide(L)'
;MIWQPEFTDKTLSRKPGAVQWATKQWPQFSGVVALTAENRNRILKLLGLQPVGEVWGVGRRLTEKLNALGINTALQLAQANTAFIRKNFSVILERTVRELNGESCISLEEAPPAKQQIVCSRSFGERITDKDAMHQAVVQYAERAAEKLRGERQYCRQVTTFVRTSPFAVKEPCYSNAAVEKLSLPTQDSRDIIAAACRALNHVWREGYRYMKAGVMLADFTPSGIAQPGLFDEIQPRKNSEKLMKTLDELNQSGKGKVWFAGRGTAPEWQMKQEMLSPSYTTQ
;
A
#
# COMPACT_ATOMS: atom_id res chain seq x y z
N MET A 1 -11.88 -2.57 -24.04
CA MET A 1 -10.60 -1.82 -24.04
C MET A 1 -9.99 -2.05 -25.42
N ILE A 2 -10.14 -1.11 -26.35
CA ILE A 2 -9.59 -1.26 -27.70
C ILE A 2 -8.29 -0.47 -27.74
N TRP A 3 -7.20 -1.20 -28.01
CA TRP A 3 -5.85 -0.70 -28.18
C TRP A 3 -5.63 -0.54 -29.69
N GLN A 4 -5.24 0.63 -30.17
CA GLN A 4 -4.74 0.82 -31.53
C GLN A 4 -3.38 1.54 -31.49
N PRO A 5 -2.45 1.23 -32.43
CA PRO A 5 -1.01 1.36 -32.19
C PRO A 5 -0.40 2.72 -32.57
N GLU A 6 -1.19 3.74 -32.90
CA GLU A 6 -0.66 4.94 -33.57
C GLU A 6 -0.65 6.22 -32.72
N PHE A 7 -0.87 6.13 -31.41
CA PHE A 7 -0.77 7.28 -30.52
C PHE A 7 0.53 7.25 -29.71
N THR A 8 1.52 8.02 -30.15
CA THR A 8 2.78 8.27 -29.42
C THR A 8 2.61 9.20 -28.21
N ASP A 9 1.41 9.74 -27.95
CA ASP A 9 1.13 10.56 -26.78
C ASP A 9 -0.10 10.06 -25.98
N LYS A 10 0.12 9.66 -24.73
CA LYS A 10 -0.81 8.87 -23.88
C LYS A 10 -1.70 9.74 -22.97
N THR A 11 -2.19 10.87 -23.44
CA THR A 11 -3.12 11.74 -22.68
C THR A 11 -4.49 11.11 -22.42
N LEU A 12 -4.90 10.12 -23.22
CA LEU A 12 -6.22 9.47 -23.11
C LEU A 12 -6.25 8.19 -22.28
N SER A 13 -5.10 7.51 -22.09
CA SER A 13 -5.05 6.28 -21.29
C SER A 13 -5.20 6.55 -19.78
N ARG A 14 -4.93 7.80 -19.36
CA ARG A 14 -5.09 8.32 -17.98
C ARG A 14 -6.35 9.18 -17.77
N LYS A 15 -7.33 9.08 -18.69
CA LYS A 15 -8.74 9.42 -18.40
C LYS A 15 -9.58 8.23 -17.86
N PRO A 16 -9.05 7.20 -17.16
CA PRO A 16 -9.90 6.10 -16.71
C PRO A 16 -10.90 6.61 -15.70
N GLY A 17 -10.65 7.68 -14.92
CA GLY A 17 -11.67 8.23 -14.02
C GLY A 17 -12.96 8.63 -14.75
N ALA A 18 -12.86 9.49 -15.77
CA ALA A 18 -14.03 9.96 -16.53
C ALA A 18 -14.65 8.86 -17.39
N VAL A 19 -13.82 8.03 -18.04
CA VAL A 19 -14.29 6.95 -18.93
C VAL A 19 -14.92 5.81 -18.12
N GLN A 20 -14.27 5.38 -17.03
CA GLN A 20 -14.77 4.34 -16.13
C GLN A 20 -15.99 4.80 -15.35
N TRP A 21 -16.05 6.08 -14.95
CA TRP A 21 -17.26 6.66 -14.38
C TRP A 21 -18.39 6.62 -15.41
N ALA A 22 -18.16 7.12 -16.64
CA ALA A 22 -19.18 7.15 -17.68
C ALA A 22 -19.69 5.74 -18.06
N THR A 23 -18.82 4.73 -18.17
CA THR A 23 -19.24 3.36 -18.48
C THR A 23 -20.03 2.70 -17.35
N LYS A 24 -19.83 3.12 -16.10
CA LYS A 24 -20.64 2.68 -14.95
C LYS A 24 -22.00 3.40 -14.89
N GLN A 25 -22.05 4.69 -15.22
CA GLN A 25 -23.28 5.48 -15.14
C GLN A 25 -24.25 5.19 -16.29
N TRP A 26 -23.72 4.87 -17.49
CA TRP A 26 -24.54 4.67 -18.68
C TRP A 26 -24.32 3.27 -19.28
N PRO A 27 -25.25 2.32 -19.04
CA PRO A 27 -25.17 0.96 -19.56
C PRO A 27 -25.09 0.88 -21.09
N GLN A 28 -25.61 1.88 -21.80
CA GLN A 28 -25.58 2.01 -23.26
C GLN A 28 -24.17 2.04 -23.87
N PHE A 29 -23.13 2.25 -23.05
CA PHE A 29 -21.74 2.20 -23.51
C PHE A 29 -21.12 0.81 -23.43
N SER A 30 -21.85 -0.22 -22.95
CA SER A 30 -21.39 -1.62 -22.90
C SER A 30 -19.96 -1.77 -22.35
N GLY A 31 -19.60 -0.95 -21.36
CA GLY A 31 -18.28 -0.97 -20.73
C GLY A 31 -17.14 -0.26 -21.48
N VAL A 32 -17.39 0.33 -22.66
CA VAL A 32 -16.34 0.98 -23.48
C VAL A 32 -16.79 2.34 -24.00
N VAL A 33 -16.01 3.39 -23.70
CA VAL A 33 -16.17 4.73 -24.29
C VAL A 33 -14.83 5.22 -24.81
N ALA A 34 -14.78 5.61 -26.08
CA ALA A 34 -13.65 6.32 -26.66
C ALA A 34 -13.88 7.83 -26.58
N LEU A 35 -12.93 8.55 -25.98
CA LEU A 35 -12.90 10.00 -25.95
C LEU A 35 -11.74 10.45 -26.84
N THR A 36 -12.03 10.96 -28.03
CA THR A 36 -11.02 11.49 -28.95
C THR A 36 -11.03 13.01 -28.95
N ALA A 37 -9.91 13.64 -29.34
CA ALA A 37 -9.82 15.11 -29.45
C ALA A 37 -10.88 15.69 -30.41
N GLU A 38 -11.22 14.92 -31.45
CA GLU A 38 -12.27 15.22 -32.43
C GLU A 38 -13.66 15.36 -31.79
N ASN A 39 -13.91 14.70 -30.65
CA ASN A 39 -15.18 14.69 -29.94
C ASN A 39 -15.20 15.62 -28.71
N ARG A 40 -14.59 16.82 -28.83
CA ARG A 40 -14.42 17.76 -27.72
C ARG A 40 -15.74 18.11 -27.00
N ASN A 41 -16.82 18.31 -27.75
CA ASN A 41 -18.14 18.60 -27.16
C ASN A 41 -18.65 17.47 -26.27
N ARG A 42 -18.41 16.22 -26.66
CA ARG A 42 -18.76 15.03 -25.86
C ARG A 42 -17.93 14.97 -24.57
N ILE A 43 -16.64 15.33 -24.65
CA ILE A 43 -15.75 15.40 -23.49
C ILE A 43 -16.25 16.47 -22.51
N LEU A 44 -16.53 17.69 -22.98
CA LEU A 44 -17.02 18.78 -22.14
C LEU A 44 -18.35 18.41 -21.45
N LYS A 45 -19.27 17.79 -22.21
CA LYS A 45 -20.55 17.30 -21.64
C LYS A 45 -20.32 16.26 -20.55
N LEU A 46 -19.42 15.31 -20.75
CA LEU A 46 -19.11 14.28 -19.76
C LEU A 46 -18.45 14.88 -18.51
N LEU A 47 -17.46 15.76 -18.68
CA LEU A 47 -16.82 16.44 -17.56
C LEU A 47 -17.79 17.36 -16.79
N GLY A 48 -18.77 17.93 -17.47
CA GLY A 48 -19.82 18.75 -16.86
C GLY A 48 -20.79 17.94 -15.99
N LEU A 49 -20.97 16.66 -16.30
CA LEU A 49 -21.83 15.75 -15.54
C LEU A 49 -21.06 15.01 -14.44
N GLN A 50 -19.75 14.84 -14.60
CA GLN A 50 -18.92 14.11 -13.65
C GLN A 50 -18.71 14.94 -12.37
N PRO A 51 -19.10 14.42 -11.19
CA PRO A 51 -18.78 15.08 -9.92
C PRO A 51 -17.28 15.20 -9.71
N VAL A 52 -16.84 16.29 -9.08
CA VAL A 52 -15.41 16.55 -8.85
C VAL A 52 -14.73 15.46 -8.02
N GLY A 53 -15.46 14.80 -7.12
CA GLY A 53 -14.96 13.69 -6.29
C GLY A 53 -14.73 12.38 -7.04
N GLU A 54 -15.21 12.27 -8.28
CA GLU A 54 -14.95 11.11 -9.16
C GLU A 54 -13.70 11.34 -10.02
N VAL A 55 -13.04 12.50 -9.91
CA VAL A 55 -11.77 12.78 -10.58
C VAL A 55 -10.64 12.09 -9.81
N TRP A 56 -9.74 11.42 -10.52
CA TRP A 56 -8.61 10.74 -9.91
C TRP A 56 -7.74 11.73 -9.11
N GLY A 57 -7.27 11.31 -7.94
CA GLY A 57 -6.51 12.18 -7.04
C GLY A 57 -7.35 13.17 -6.22
N VAL A 58 -8.65 13.30 -6.48
CA VAL A 58 -9.58 14.12 -5.68
C VAL A 58 -10.32 13.21 -4.68
N GLY A 59 -9.77 13.09 -3.47
CA GLY A 59 -10.42 12.35 -2.38
C GLY A 59 -11.47 13.16 -1.63
N ARG A 60 -12.24 12.51 -0.74
CA ARG A 60 -13.35 13.12 0.04
C ARG A 60 -13.04 14.51 0.63
N ARG A 61 -11.89 14.67 1.30
CA ARG A 61 -11.50 15.95 1.91
C ARG A 61 -11.25 17.06 0.88
N LEU A 62 -10.74 16.71 -0.30
CA LEU A 62 -10.56 17.66 -1.39
C LEU A 62 -11.90 18.01 -2.03
N THR A 63 -12.78 17.02 -2.21
CA THR A 63 -14.15 17.22 -2.70
C THR A 63 -14.90 18.22 -1.82
N GLU A 64 -14.87 18.06 -0.50
CA GLU A 64 -15.52 18.98 0.45
C GLU A 64 -15.00 20.43 0.30
N LYS A 65 -13.67 20.60 0.16
CA LYS A 65 -13.06 21.92 -0.05
C LYS A 65 -13.38 22.54 -1.42
N LEU A 66 -13.38 21.73 -2.48
CA LEU A 66 -13.68 22.19 -3.84
C LEU A 66 -15.15 22.58 -3.96
N ASN A 67 -16.06 21.79 -3.39
CA ASN A 67 -17.48 22.11 -3.34
C ASN A 67 -17.73 23.41 -2.57
N ALA A 68 -17.02 23.66 -1.47
CA ALA A 68 -17.10 24.92 -0.72
C ALA A 68 -16.65 26.14 -1.54
N LEU A 69 -15.82 25.94 -2.57
CA LEU A 69 -15.40 26.98 -3.52
C LEU A 69 -16.31 27.04 -4.77
N GLY A 70 -17.42 26.30 -4.78
CA GLY A 70 -18.35 26.23 -5.92
C GLY A 70 -17.90 25.33 -7.06
N ILE A 71 -16.80 24.59 -6.90
CA ILE A 71 -16.27 23.65 -7.89
C ILE A 71 -16.84 22.27 -7.59
N ASN A 72 -17.95 21.92 -8.24
CA ASN A 72 -18.70 20.68 -8.02
C ASN A 72 -18.49 19.65 -9.14
N THR A 73 -18.05 20.07 -10.33
CA THR A 73 -17.90 19.19 -11.50
C THR A 73 -16.45 19.14 -12.00
N ALA A 74 -16.10 18.07 -12.71
CA ALA A 74 -14.78 17.93 -13.33
C ALA A 74 -14.50 19.04 -14.35
N LEU A 75 -15.53 19.53 -15.06
CA LEU A 75 -15.41 20.66 -15.98
C LEU A 75 -15.08 21.97 -15.25
N GLN A 76 -15.75 22.25 -14.13
CA GLN A 76 -15.46 23.43 -13.31
C GLN A 76 -14.03 23.38 -12.75
N LEU A 77 -13.56 22.18 -12.37
CA LEU A 77 -12.18 21.98 -11.95
C LEU A 77 -11.18 22.23 -13.10
N ALA A 78 -11.49 21.74 -14.30
CA ALA A 78 -10.66 21.97 -15.49
C ALA A 78 -10.57 23.46 -15.87
N GLN A 79 -11.65 24.22 -15.64
CA GLN A 79 -11.72 25.66 -15.90
C GLN A 79 -11.13 26.52 -14.77
N ALA A 80 -10.79 25.93 -13.63
CA ALA A 80 -10.23 26.66 -12.50
C ALA A 80 -8.84 27.21 -12.82
N ASN A 81 -8.51 28.38 -12.26
CA ASN A 81 -7.19 28.99 -12.45
C ASN A 81 -6.09 28.11 -11.82
N THR A 82 -5.15 27.65 -12.63
CA THR A 82 -4.07 26.73 -12.21
C THR A 82 -3.17 27.32 -11.13
N ALA A 83 -2.86 28.63 -11.19
CA ALA A 83 -2.08 29.31 -10.17
C ALA A 83 -2.83 29.39 -8.83
N PHE A 84 -4.14 29.63 -8.87
CA PHE A 84 -5.00 29.57 -7.69
C PHE A 84 -5.03 28.16 -7.08
N ILE A 85 -5.19 27.13 -7.92
CA ILE A 85 -5.20 25.73 -7.47
C ILE A 85 -3.86 25.34 -6.84
N ARG A 86 -2.73 25.70 -7.46
CA ARG A 86 -1.40 25.45 -6.92
C ARG A 86 -1.19 26.12 -5.56
N LYS A 87 -1.64 27.38 -5.41
CA LYS A 87 -1.46 28.18 -4.19
C LYS A 87 -2.31 27.66 -3.02
N ASN A 88 -3.55 27.25 -3.28
CA ASN A 88 -4.51 26.87 -2.24
C ASN A 88 -4.58 25.36 -1.96
N PHE A 89 -4.04 24.54 -2.88
CA PHE A 89 -4.04 23.08 -2.76
C PHE A 89 -2.63 22.52 -2.92
N SER A 90 -2.39 21.70 -3.95
CA SER A 90 -1.12 21.02 -4.17
C SER A 90 -0.72 21.06 -5.64
N VAL A 91 0.58 20.92 -5.90
CA VAL A 91 1.13 20.75 -7.26
C VAL A 91 0.53 19.53 -7.95
N ILE A 92 0.12 18.51 -7.20
CA ILE A 92 -0.54 17.32 -7.74
C ILE A 92 -1.91 17.68 -8.30
N LEU A 93 -2.72 18.47 -7.57
CA LEU A 93 -4.04 18.89 -8.06
C LEU A 93 -3.92 19.83 -9.26
N GLU A 94 -2.92 20.71 -9.27
CA GLU A 94 -2.60 21.54 -10.45
C GLU A 94 -2.30 20.67 -11.68
N ARG A 95 -1.47 19.62 -11.54
CA ARG A 95 -1.20 18.67 -12.63
C ARG A 95 -2.47 17.97 -13.11
N THR A 96 -3.38 17.61 -12.19
CA THR A 96 -4.69 17.06 -12.57
C THR A 96 -5.52 18.05 -13.40
N VAL A 97 -5.52 19.35 -13.04
CA VAL A 97 -6.23 20.39 -13.82
C VAL A 97 -5.63 20.52 -15.24
N ARG A 98 -4.30 20.51 -15.35
CA ARG A 98 -3.61 20.55 -16.64
C ARG A 98 -3.91 19.32 -17.50
N GLU A 99 -3.90 18.13 -16.91
CA GLU A 99 -4.28 16.87 -17.58
C GLU A 99 -5.75 16.87 -18.06
N LEU A 100 -6.68 17.41 -17.27
CA LEU A 100 -8.08 17.58 -17.69
C LEU A 100 -8.21 18.47 -18.93
N ASN A 101 -7.28 19.42 -19.10
CA ASN A 101 -7.17 20.28 -20.29
C ASN A 101 -6.36 19.66 -21.44
N GLY A 102 -5.80 18.46 -21.25
CA GLY A 102 -5.02 17.74 -22.27
C GLY A 102 -3.52 18.00 -22.24
N GLU A 103 -3.00 18.69 -21.21
CA GLU A 103 -1.56 18.86 -21.01
C GLU A 103 -1.01 17.64 -20.24
N SER A 104 -0.17 16.84 -20.91
CA SER A 104 0.51 15.69 -20.30
C SER A 104 1.50 16.17 -19.24
N CYS A 105 1.15 15.97 -17.97
CA CYS A 105 1.92 16.40 -16.80
C CYS A 105 2.38 15.22 -15.93
N ILE A 106 1.82 14.03 -16.12
CA ILE A 106 2.18 12.84 -15.36
C ILE A 106 2.67 11.76 -16.31
N SER A 107 3.99 11.62 -16.41
CA SER A 107 4.65 10.60 -17.22
C SER A 107 4.13 9.19 -16.89
N LEU A 108 4.03 8.36 -17.92
CA LEU A 108 3.79 6.94 -17.71
C LEU A 108 5.03 6.36 -17.04
N GLU A 109 4.88 5.82 -15.83
CA GLU A 109 5.98 5.09 -15.18
C GLU A 109 6.22 3.81 -15.98
N GLU A 110 7.34 3.73 -16.69
CA GLU A 110 7.74 2.55 -17.48
C GLU A 110 8.14 1.37 -16.57
N ALA A 111 8.64 1.68 -15.37
CA ALA A 111 8.86 0.73 -14.30
C ALA A 111 8.51 1.40 -12.96
N PRO A 112 7.83 0.71 -12.04
CA PRO A 112 7.58 1.23 -10.71
C PRO A 112 8.92 1.50 -10.00
N PRO A 113 9.07 2.63 -9.29
CA PRO A 113 10.28 2.91 -8.55
C PRO A 113 10.55 1.82 -7.51
N ALA A 114 11.82 1.66 -7.14
CA ALA A 114 12.22 0.72 -6.09
C ALA A 114 11.38 0.98 -4.82
N LYS A 115 10.84 -0.09 -4.24
CA LYS A 115 9.99 0.03 -3.06
C LYS A 115 10.81 0.63 -1.92
N GLN A 116 10.27 1.66 -1.27
CA GLN A 116 10.92 2.28 -0.12
C GLN A 116 10.57 1.58 1.20
N GLN A 117 9.52 0.74 1.18
CA GLN A 117 9.02 0.03 2.35
C GLN A 117 8.26 -1.23 1.96
N ILE A 118 8.31 -2.24 2.82
CA ILE A 118 7.52 -3.47 2.73
C ILE A 118 6.66 -3.56 3.97
N VAL A 119 5.34 -3.51 3.79
CA VAL A 119 4.38 -3.61 4.89
C VAL A 119 3.64 -4.95 4.80
N CYS A 120 3.71 -5.72 5.87
CA CYS A 120 2.86 -6.88 6.10
C CYS A 120 1.93 -6.58 7.27
N SER A 121 0.66 -6.40 6.97
CA SER A 121 -0.36 -6.11 7.99
C SER A 121 -1.68 -6.72 7.60
N ARG A 122 -2.50 -7.06 8.60
CA ARG A 122 -3.86 -7.56 8.41
C ARG A 122 -4.75 -7.02 9.53
N SER A 123 -6.01 -6.79 9.19
CA SER A 123 -7.05 -6.66 10.21
C SER A 123 -7.42 -8.06 10.69
N PHE A 124 -7.62 -8.21 11.99
CA PHE A 124 -7.98 -9.48 12.61
C PHE A 124 -9.46 -9.78 12.43
N GLY A 125 -9.80 -11.06 12.26
CA GLY A 125 -11.20 -11.51 12.22
C GLY A 125 -11.91 -11.33 13.56
N GLU A 126 -11.15 -11.45 14.65
CA GLU A 126 -11.57 -11.19 16.02
C GLU A 126 -10.61 -10.22 16.70
N ARG A 127 -11.09 -9.45 17.67
CA ARG A 127 -10.26 -8.47 18.37
C ARG A 127 -9.26 -9.19 19.27
N ILE A 128 -7.98 -8.91 19.09
CA ILE A 128 -6.93 -9.45 19.96
C ILE A 128 -6.86 -8.59 21.23
N THR A 129 -7.01 -9.24 22.38
CA THR A 129 -6.83 -8.66 23.72
C THR A 129 -5.64 -9.22 24.47
N ASP A 130 -5.16 -10.39 24.04
CA ASP A 130 -4.04 -11.09 24.66
C ASP A 130 -2.71 -10.78 23.96
N LYS A 131 -1.65 -10.66 24.77
CA LYS A 131 -0.33 -10.28 24.29
C LYS A 131 0.33 -11.41 23.50
N ASP A 132 0.13 -12.66 23.90
CA ASP A 132 0.73 -13.82 23.23
C ASP A 132 0.09 -14.04 21.86
N ALA A 133 -1.23 -13.88 21.75
CA ALA A 133 -1.93 -13.86 20.48
C ALA A 133 -1.42 -12.73 19.55
N MET A 134 -1.21 -11.52 20.09
CA MET A 134 -0.62 -10.41 19.33
C MET A 134 0.81 -10.71 18.89
N HIS A 135 1.61 -11.31 19.77
CA HIS A 135 2.98 -11.71 19.49
C HIS A 135 3.03 -12.72 18.34
N GLN A 136 2.19 -13.75 18.36
CA GLN A 136 2.08 -14.72 17.27
C GLN A 136 1.75 -14.05 15.92
N ALA A 137 0.86 -13.06 15.92
CA ALA A 137 0.52 -12.29 14.73
C ALA A 137 1.71 -11.48 14.20
N VAL A 138 2.41 -10.78 15.09
CA VAL A 138 3.59 -9.99 14.74
C VAL A 138 4.71 -10.89 14.18
N VAL A 139 4.94 -12.06 14.77
CA VAL A 139 5.92 -13.03 14.25
C VAL A 139 5.56 -13.47 12.83
N GLN A 140 4.28 -13.81 12.59
CA GLN A 140 3.82 -14.19 11.25
C GLN A 140 4.02 -13.05 10.23
N TYR A 141 3.71 -11.81 10.61
CA TYR A 141 3.85 -10.66 9.72
C TYR A 141 5.32 -10.31 9.45
N ALA A 142 6.19 -10.43 10.45
CA ALA A 142 7.62 -10.28 10.31
C ALA A 142 8.22 -11.35 9.38
N GLU A 143 7.85 -12.61 9.56
CA GLU A 143 8.25 -13.73 8.70
C GLU A 143 7.88 -13.46 7.23
N ARG A 144 6.62 -13.10 6.98
CA ARG A 144 6.14 -12.80 5.62
C ARG A 144 6.76 -11.53 5.04
N ALA A 145 7.09 -10.53 5.86
CA ALA A 145 7.77 -9.33 5.41
C ALA A 145 9.22 -9.63 4.99
N ALA A 146 9.92 -10.45 5.78
CA ALA A 146 11.28 -10.89 5.48
C ALA A 146 11.34 -11.73 4.19
N GLU A 147 10.38 -12.64 3.97
CA GLU A 147 10.26 -13.41 2.72
C GLU A 147 10.10 -12.50 1.50
N LYS A 148 9.24 -11.47 1.58
CA LYS A 148 9.07 -10.48 0.51
C LYS A 148 10.34 -9.66 0.27
N LEU A 149 11.02 -9.26 1.35
CA LEU A 149 12.27 -8.50 1.28
C LEU A 149 13.35 -9.29 0.51
N ARG A 150 13.47 -10.59 0.80
CA ARG A 150 14.38 -11.50 0.08
C ARG A 150 13.99 -11.66 -1.39
N GLY A 151 12.69 -11.74 -1.69
CA GLY A 151 12.20 -11.75 -3.07
C GLY A 151 12.57 -10.49 -3.87
N GLU A 152 12.73 -9.36 -3.19
CA GLU A 152 13.20 -8.08 -3.77
C GLU A 152 14.72 -7.93 -3.74
N ARG A 153 15.46 -8.93 -3.20
CA ARG A 153 16.92 -8.94 -3.04
C ARG A 153 17.43 -7.69 -2.31
N GLN A 154 16.67 -7.24 -1.31
CA GLN A 154 17.03 -6.09 -0.47
C GLN A 154 17.39 -6.54 0.94
N TYR A 155 18.12 -5.69 1.65
CA TYR A 155 18.36 -5.77 3.08
C TYR A 155 17.65 -4.60 3.76
N CYS A 156 17.21 -4.76 5.00
CA CYS A 156 16.58 -3.68 5.76
C CYS A 156 17.37 -3.36 7.03
N ARG A 157 17.34 -2.09 7.44
CA ARG A 157 17.89 -1.66 8.74
C ARG A 157 16.82 -1.16 9.69
N GLN A 158 15.58 -1.02 9.25
CA GLN A 158 14.51 -0.50 10.08
C GLN A 158 13.33 -1.46 10.09
N VAL A 159 12.91 -1.86 11.30
CA VAL A 159 11.73 -2.70 11.54
C VAL A 159 10.77 -1.91 12.41
N THR A 160 9.55 -1.71 11.91
CA THR A 160 8.49 -0.99 12.65
C THR A 160 7.35 -1.94 12.93
N THR A 161 6.95 -2.05 14.19
CA THR A 161 5.73 -2.76 14.58
C THR A 161 4.67 -1.75 14.97
N PHE A 162 3.46 -1.91 14.43
CA PHE A 162 2.34 -1.04 14.76
C PHE A 162 1.11 -1.85 15.13
N VAL A 163 0.31 -1.28 16.04
CA VAL A 163 -0.95 -1.83 16.53
C VAL A 163 -2.02 -0.75 16.55
N ARG A 164 -3.27 -1.13 16.28
CA ARG A 164 -4.40 -0.19 16.37
C ARG A 164 -5.70 -0.87 16.79
N THR A 165 -6.51 -0.14 17.54
CA THR A 165 -7.92 -0.45 17.81
C THR A 165 -8.80 0.14 16.72
N SER A 166 -10.11 -0.13 16.80
CA SER A 166 -11.07 0.32 15.79
C SER A 166 -11.48 1.77 16.01
N PRO A 167 -11.32 2.66 15.02
CA PRO A 167 -11.82 4.03 15.11
C PRO A 167 -13.36 4.09 15.06
N PHE A 168 -14.02 2.99 14.70
CA PHE A 168 -15.48 2.88 14.59
C PHE A 168 -16.13 2.14 15.76
N ALA A 169 -15.34 1.70 16.75
CA ALA A 169 -15.91 1.05 17.93
C ALA A 169 -16.51 2.10 18.86
N VAL A 170 -17.84 2.11 18.94
CA VAL A 170 -18.60 3.04 19.78
C VAL A 170 -18.44 2.61 21.26
N LYS A 171 -18.05 3.55 22.13
CA LYS A 171 -17.75 3.33 23.57
C LYS A 171 -16.51 2.48 23.90
N GLU A 172 -15.59 2.29 22.95
CA GLU A 172 -14.30 1.66 23.24
C GLU A 172 -13.16 2.68 23.18
N PRO A 173 -12.08 2.50 23.97
CA PRO A 173 -10.95 3.40 23.95
C PRO A 173 -10.17 3.25 22.62
N CYS A 174 -9.98 4.39 21.94
CA CYS A 174 -9.21 4.45 20.71
C CYS A 174 -7.72 4.47 21.04
N TYR A 175 -6.95 3.57 20.43
CA TYR A 175 -5.50 3.51 20.58
C TYR A 175 -4.85 3.08 19.27
N SER A 176 -3.80 3.78 18.90
CA SER A 176 -2.97 3.48 17.74
C SER A 176 -1.56 3.92 18.07
N ASN A 177 -0.60 3.02 17.90
CA ASN A 177 0.80 3.32 18.16
C ASN A 177 1.72 2.49 17.25
N ALA A 178 2.94 2.99 17.05
CA ALA A 178 3.99 2.33 16.29
C ALA A 178 5.33 2.56 16.98
N ALA A 179 6.18 1.53 17.02
CA ALA A 179 7.54 1.63 17.50
C ALA A 179 8.50 1.15 16.42
N VAL A 180 9.63 1.83 16.36
CA VAL A 180 10.67 1.60 15.35
C VAL A 180 11.90 1.04 16.05
N GLU A 181 12.39 -0.08 15.54
CA GLU A 181 13.66 -0.69 15.92
C GLU A 181 14.65 -0.52 14.77
N LYS A 182 15.76 0.15 15.05
CA LYS A 182 16.86 0.29 14.09
C LYS A 182 17.88 -0.82 14.34
N LEU A 183 18.21 -1.56 13.29
CA LEU A 183 19.21 -2.60 13.28
C LEU A 183 20.59 -2.01 13.03
N SER A 184 21.57 -2.45 13.80
CA SER A 184 22.97 -2.04 13.62
C SER A 184 23.48 -2.41 12.23
N LEU A 185 23.14 -3.62 11.77
CA LEU A 185 23.49 -4.16 10.46
C LEU A 185 22.25 -4.32 9.56
N PRO A 186 22.37 -4.06 8.24
CA PRO A 186 21.36 -4.46 7.27
C PRO A 186 21.18 -5.98 7.28
N THR A 187 19.94 -6.45 7.37
CA THR A 187 19.63 -7.87 7.36
C THR A 187 18.40 -8.18 6.52
N GLN A 188 18.36 -9.41 6.03
CA GLN A 188 17.18 -10.05 5.44
C GLN A 188 16.86 -11.39 6.14
N ASP A 189 17.52 -11.66 7.28
CA ASP A 189 17.28 -12.85 8.10
C ASP A 189 15.97 -12.69 8.88
N SER A 190 15.04 -13.63 8.69
CA SER A 190 13.76 -13.62 9.39
C SER A 190 13.93 -13.60 10.91
N ARG A 191 14.97 -14.22 11.47
CA ARG A 191 15.19 -14.30 12.93
C ARG A 191 15.50 -12.95 13.53
N ASP A 192 16.33 -12.16 12.86
CA ASP A 192 16.71 -10.82 13.35
C ASP A 192 15.55 -9.84 13.19
N ILE A 193 14.82 -9.94 12.08
CA ILE A 193 13.61 -9.14 11.82
C ILE A 193 12.51 -9.47 12.83
N ILE A 194 12.26 -10.76 13.11
CA ILE A 194 11.29 -11.20 14.11
C ILE A 194 11.67 -10.68 15.49
N ALA A 195 12.94 -10.82 15.89
CA ALA A 195 13.40 -10.35 17.20
C ALA A 195 13.20 -8.84 17.36
N ALA A 196 13.53 -8.05 16.34
CA ALA A 196 13.28 -6.61 16.33
C ALA A 196 11.78 -6.29 16.37
N ALA A 197 10.97 -6.95 15.55
CA ALA A 197 9.52 -6.74 15.56
C ALA A 197 8.89 -7.04 16.93
N CYS A 198 9.38 -8.05 17.65
CA CYS A 198 8.92 -8.40 19.00
C CYS A 198 9.37 -7.38 20.06
N ARG A 199 10.59 -6.83 19.96
CA ARG A 199 11.02 -5.70 20.81
C ARG A 199 10.13 -4.47 20.57
N ALA A 200 9.91 -4.10 19.31
CA ALA A 200 9.00 -3.02 18.95
C ALA A 200 7.57 -3.27 19.48
N LEU A 201 7.08 -4.51 19.44
CA LEU A 201 5.78 -4.87 20.00
C LEU A 201 5.70 -4.55 21.50
N ASN A 202 6.75 -4.87 22.28
CA ASN A 202 6.78 -4.58 23.71
C ASN A 202 6.65 -3.09 24.02
N HIS A 203 7.11 -2.21 23.12
CA HIS A 203 7.01 -0.76 23.29
C HIS A 203 5.63 -0.20 22.94
N VAL A 204 4.88 -0.85 22.06
CA VAL A 204 3.54 -0.38 21.63
C VAL A 204 2.39 -1.08 22.32
N TRP A 205 2.62 -2.25 22.92
CA TRP A 205 1.58 -3.01 23.59
C TRP A 205 1.05 -2.27 24.82
N ARG A 206 -0.28 -2.23 24.93
CA ARG A 206 -0.99 -1.78 26.13
C ARG A 206 -2.13 -2.73 26.42
N GLU A 207 -2.21 -3.15 27.68
CA GLU A 207 -3.30 -3.96 28.20
C GLU A 207 -4.61 -3.16 28.25
N GLY A 208 -5.74 -3.87 28.30
CA GLY A 208 -7.07 -3.26 28.34
C GLY A 208 -7.61 -2.75 26.99
N TYR A 209 -6.84 -2.91 25.91
CA TYR A 209 -7.26 -2.53 24.55
C TYR A 209 -7.64 -3.74 23.70
N ARG A 210 -8.64 -3.54 22.84
CA ARG A 210 -9.13 -4.54 21.88
C ARG A 210 -8.59 -4.23 20.49
N TYR A 211 -7.46 -4.84 20.14
CA TYR A 211 -6.77 -4.53 18.89
C TYR A 211 -7.49 -5.12 17.68
N MET A 212 -7.64 -4.30 16.63
CA MET A 212 -8.26 -4.72 15.38
C MET A 212 -7.28 -5.03 14.27
N LYS A 213 -6.06 -4.50 14.37
CA LYS A 213 -5.03 -4.65 13.34
C LYS A 213 -3.66 -4.50 13.97
N ALA A 214 -2.73 -5.29 13.47
CA ALA A 214 -1.32 -5.07 13.64
C ALA A 214 -0.58 -5.24 12.31
N GLY A 215 0.70 -4.87 12.32
CA GLY A 215 1.57 -5.09 11.18
C GLY A 215 3.02 -4.82 11.47
N VAL A 216 3.85 -5.34 10.58
CA VAL A 216 5.29 -5.10 10.54
C VAL A 216 5.61 -4.39 9.23
N MET A 217 6.40 -3.33 9.33
CA MET A 217 6.90 -2.54 8.22
C MET A 217 8.43 -2.56 8.23
N LEU A 218 9.01 -2.96 7.10
CA LEU A 218 10.44 -2.90 6.87
C LEU A 218 10.75 -1.67 6.02
N ALA A 219 11.80 -0.94 6.37
CA ALA A 219 12.27 0.24 5.68
C ALA A 219 13.79 0.35 5.79
N ASP A 220 14.36 1.46 5.26
CA ASP A 220 15.80 1.70 5.17
C ASP A 220 16.48 0.55 4.41
N PHE A 221 16.13 0.46 3.12
CA PHE A 221 16.56 -0.64 2.26
C PHE A 221 17.92 -0.36 1.62
N THR A 222 18.74 -1.40 1.59
CA THR A 222 20.03 -1.40 0.92
C THR A 222 20.15 -2.60 -0.03
N PRO A 223 20.75 -2.41 -1.22
CA PRO A 223 20.95 -3.50 -2.17
C PRO A 223 22.06 -4.47 -1.73
N SER A 224 22.89 -4.05 -0.79
CA SER A 224 23.97 -4.85 -0.22
C SER A 224 23.74 -5.05 1.27
N GLY A 225 23.97 -6.29 1.73
CA GLY A 225 24.03 -6.64 3.15
C GLY A 225 25.36 -6.27 3.80
N ILE A 226 26.29 -5.69 3.03
CA ILE A 226 27.58 -5.25 3.53
C ILE A 226 27.38 -3.90 4.21
N ALA A 227 27.28 -3.91 5.54
CA ALA A 227 27.71 -2.77 6.33
C ALA A 227 29.23 -2.90 6.52
N GLN A 228 29.96 -1.79 6.36
CA GLN A 228 31.33 -1.72 6.85
C GLN A 228 31.25 -1.86 8.38
N PRO A 229 31.74 -2.96 8.97
CA PRO A 229 31.78 -3.07 10.41
C PRO A 229 32.76 -1.99 10.91
N GLY A 230 32.35 -1.26 11.95
CA GLY A 230 33.26 -0.42 12.71
C GLY A 230 34.43 -1.24 13.25
N LEU A 231 35.58 -0.60 13.46
CA LEU A 231 36.79 -1.24 13.98
C LEU A 231 36.56 -1.97 15.32
N PHE A 232 35.50 -1.60 16.04
CA PHE A 232 35.09 -2.16 17.33
C PHE A 232 33.70 -2.82 17.29
N ASP A 233 33.12 -3.04 16.11
CA ASP A 233 31.81 -3.68 15.99
C ASP A 233 31.94 -5.19 16.24
N GLU A 234 31.52 -5.63 17.43
CA GLU A 234 31.45 -7.06 17.79
C GLU A 234 30.29 -7.79 17.10
N ILE A 235 29.34 -7.04 16.53
CA ILE A 235 28.14 -7.59 15.91
C ILE A 235 28.49 -8.05 14.50
N GLN A 236 28.56 -9.36 14.29
CA GLN A 236 28.71 -9.97 12.97
C GLN A 236 27.38 -10.54 12.46
N PRO A 237 27.17 -10.58 11.12
CA PRO A 237 26.07 -11.33 10.54
C PRO A 237 26.08 -12.79 11.01
N ARG A 238 24.90 -13.37 11.22
CA ARG A 238 24.80 -14.77 11.65
C ARG A 238 25.46 -15.68 10.61
N LYS A 239 26.31 -16.60 11.08
CA LYS A 239 26.93 -17.64 10.23
C LYS A 239 25.86 -18.41 9.46
N ASN A 240 26.09 -18.62 8.17
CA ASN A 240 25.20 -19.35 7.26
C ASN A 240 23.76 -18.82 7.14
N SER A 241 23.52 -17.55 7.52
CA SER A 241 22.19 -16.93 7.48
C SER A 241 21.55 -17.02 6.09
N GLU A 242 22.29 -16.59 5.06
CA GLU A 242 21.78 -16.55 3.68
C GLU A 242 21.40 -17.94 3.17
N LYS A 243 22.27 -18.94 3.38
CA LYS A 243 22.00 -20.33 3.00
C LYS A 243 20.76 -20.88 3.70
N LEU A 244 20.63 -20.65 5.00
CA LEU A 244 19.46 -21.10 5.77
C LEU A 244 18.16 -20.46 5.29
N MET A 245 18.15 -19.14 5.11
CA MET A 245 16.95 -18.42 4.65
C MET A 245 16.54 -18.86 3.25
N LYS A 246 17.52 -19.07 2.36
CA LYS A 246 17.27 -19.60 1.02
C LYS A 246 16.61 -20.98 1.07
N THR A 247 17.14 -21.90 1.88
CA THR A 247 16.55 -23.25 2.04
C THR A 247 15.14 -23.20 2.63
N LEU A 248 14.88 -22.30 3.59
CA LEU A 248 13.53 -22.11 4.15
C LEU A 248 12.54 -21.61 3.08
N ASP A 249 12.94 -20.63 2.28
CA ASP A 249 12.11 -20.09 1.21
C ASP A 249 11.83 -21.13 0.13
N GLU A 250 12.86 -21.86 -0.33
CA GLU A 250 12.73 -22.94 -1.30
C GLU A 250 11.76 -24.03 -0.82
N LEU A 251 11.87 -24.44 0.44
CA LEU A 251 10.97 -25.43 1.02
C LEU A 251 9.52 -24.92 1.01
N ASN A 252 9.30 -23.68 1.48
CA ASN A 252 7.97 -23.08 1.55
C ASN A 252 7.35 -22.81 0.16
N GLN A 253 8.16 -22.57 -0.87
CA GLN A 253 7.70 -22.38 -2.25
C GLN A 253 7.45 -23.71 -2.98
N SER A 254 8.18 -24.77 -2.62
CA SER A 254 8.08 -26.09 -3.29
C SER A 254 6.72 -26.78 -3.13
N GLY A 255 5.89 -26.35 -2.19
CA GLY A 255 4.60 -26.97 -1.88
C GLY A 255 4.70 -28.33 -1.17
N LYS A 256 5.91 -28.87 -0.96
CA LYS A 256 6.15 -30.16 -0.28
C LYS A 256 5.95 -30.12 1.24
N GLY A 257 5.82 -28.93 1.81
CA GLY A 257 5.59 -28.68 3.21
C GLY A 257 5.59 -27.19 3.51
N LYS A 258 5.16 -26.80 4.72
CA LYS A 258 5.30 -25.44 5.23
C LYS A 258 6.13 -25.50 6.50
N VAL A 259 7.19 -24.71 6.57
CA VAL A 259 8.01 -24.48 7.76
C VAL A 259 7.79 -23.06 8.21
N TRP A 260 7.60 -22.88 9.52
CA TRP A 260 7.44 -21.58 10.13
C TRP A 260 8.20 -21.50 11.45
N PHE A 261 8.50 -20.28 11.88
CA PHE A 261 9.10 -20.06 13.18
C PHE A 261 8.12 -20.35 14.32
N ALA A 262 8.58 -21.04 15.38
CA ALA A 262 7.75 -21.48 16.50
C ALA A 262 6.96 -20.34 17.18
N GLY A 263 7.51 -19.12 17.19
CA GLY A 263 6.85 -17.94 17.77
C GLY A 263 5.52 -17.55 17.09
N ARG A 264 5.23 -18.10 15.90
CA ARG A 264 3.96 -17.93 15.19
C ARG A 264 2.81 -18.77 15.79
N GLY A 265 3.11 -19.81 16.56
CA GLY A 265 2.12 -20.79 17.01
C GLY A 265 1.60 -21.70 15.90
N THR A 266 0.71 -22.65 16.25
CA THR A 266 0.20 -23.69 15.34
C THR A 266 -1.24 -23.46 14.85
N ALA A 267 -2.04 -22.67 15.56
CA ALA A 267 -3.43 -22.37 15.18
C ALA A 267 -3.89 -20.99 15.71
N PRO A 268 -3.65 -19.89 14.98
CA PRO A 268 -4.10 -18.59 15.43
C PRO A 268 -5.60 -18.40 15.15
N GLU A 269 -6.42 -18.32 16.21
CA GLU A 269 -7.87 -18.06 16.16
C GLU A 269 -8.20 -16.69 15.54
N TRP A 270 -7.26 -15.74 15.60
CA TRP A 270 -7.40 -14.36 15.10
C TRP A 270 -7.21 -14.20 13.58
N GLN A 271 -7.16 -15.30 12.82
CA GLN A 271 -7.00 -15.25 11.37
C GLN A 271 -8.09 -14.40 10.68
N MET A 272 -7.72 -13.82 9.54
CA MET A 272 -8.65 -13.03 8.74
C MET A 272 -9.80 -13.92 8.26
N LYS A 273 -11.05 -13.49 8.48
CA LYS A 273 -12.22 -14.16 7.92
C LYS A 273 -12.23 -14.03 6.40
N GLN A 274 -12.33 -15.16 5.70
CA GLN A 274 -12.23 -15.28 4.25
C GLN A 274 -13.46 -15.93 3.60
N GLU A 275 -14.60 -15.88 4.28
CA GLU A 275 -15.86 -16.56 3.88
C GLU A 275 -16.46 -16.07 2.55
N MET A 276 -16.02 -14.91 2.04
CA MET A 276 -16.52 -14.29 0.81
C MET A 276 -15.49 -14.29 -0.33
N LEU A 277 -14.52 -15.22 -0.32
CA LEU A 277 -13.56 -15.35 -1.42
C LEU A 277 -14.25 -15.78 -2.71
N SER A 278 -13.95 -15.12 -3.82
CA SER A 278 -14.39 -15.59 -5.14
C SER A 278 -13.63 -16.86 -5.53
N PRO A 279 -14.19 -17.74 -6.38
CA PRO A 279 -13.60 -19.03 -6.76
C PRO A 279 -12.27 -19.00 -7.55
N SER A 280 -11.52 -17.90 -7.54
CA SER A 280 -10.17 -17.84 -8.14
C SER A 280 -10.10 -18.13 -9.65
N TYR A 281 -11.11 -17.73 -10.44
CA TYR A 281 -11.27 -18.07 -11.87
C TYR A 281 -10.08 -17.78 -12.81
N THR A 282 -9.10 -16.97 -12.39
CA THR A 282 -7.99 -16.49 -13.25
C THR A 282 -6.60 -16.86 -12.75
N THR A 283 -6.47 -17.71 -11.72
CA THR A 283 -5.19 -17.93 -11.01
C THR A 283 -4.86 -19.40 -10.74
N GLN A 284 -5.53 -20.35 -11.40
CA GLN A 284 -5.14 -21.76 -11.39
C GLN A 284 -3.96 -22.01 -12.33
#